data_AF-A0A395M9I7-F1
#
_entry.id   AF-A0A395M9I7-F1
#
_cell.length_a   1.000
_cell.length_b   1.000
_cell.length_c   1.000
_cell.angle_alpha   90.00
_cell.angle_beta   90.00
_cell.angle_gamma   90.00
#
_symmetry.space_group_name_H-M   'P 1'
#
loop_
_entity.id
_entity.type
_entity.pdbx_description
1 polymer ?
#
loop_
_entity_poly.entity_id
_entity_poly.type
_entity_poly.pdbx_seq_one_letter_code
_entity_poly.pdbx_strand_id
1 'polypeptide(L)'
;MKKTKSNESSSGDAWTEAEKAELSQYYTYCLDQHNQCIENLEVLHQQEQEMKLLLPQKEGDKEFVEQYDELRGKATKEVALMGDYFDLLSFIEGEMDACGLIDF
;
A
#
# COMPACT_ATOMS: atom_id res chain seq x y z
N MET A 1 34.25 -33.83 -35.32
CA MET A 1 33.25 -33.95 -34.24
C MET A 1 32.91 -32.54 -33.74
N LYS A 2 31.76 -32.01 -34.15
CA LYS A 2 31.29 -30.70 -33.69
C LYS A 2 30.64 -30.89 -32.32
N LYS A 3 31.17 -30.21 -31.29
CA LYS A 3 30.49 -30.02 -30.00
C LYS A 3 29.38 -28.99 -30.22
N THR A 4 28.14 -29.41 -30.12
CA THR A 4 27.00 -28.49 -29.97
C THR A 4 26.71 -28.30 -28.49
N LYS A 5 26.78 -27.03 -28.09
CA LYS A 5 26.28 -26.44 -26.84
C LYS A 5 24.84 -26.87 -26.56
N SER A 6 24.56 -27.19 -25.31
CA SER A 6 23.25 -26.91 -24.70
C SER A 6 23.52 -25.95 -23.54
N ASN A 7 23.44 -24.64 -23.83
CA ASN A 7 23.17 -23.64 -22.81
C ASN A 7 21.65 -23.70 -22.63
N GLU A 8 21.17 -24.55 -21.72
CA GLU A 8 19.80 -24.43 -21.22
C GLU A 8 19.84 -23.41 -20.09
N SER A 9 19.65 -22.15 -20.50
CA SER A 9 19.33 -21.05 -19.62
C SER A 9 17.92 -21.25 -19.05
N SER A 10 17.85 -21.31 -17.71
CA SER A 10 16.71 -20.92 -16.87
C SER A 10 15.40 -21.69 -17.04
N SER A 11 15.27 -22.86 -16.42
CA SER A 11 13.97 -23.35 -15.96
C SER A 11 13.66 -22.71 -14.59
N GLY A 12 13.26 -21.44 -14.59
CA GLY A 12 12.37 -20.94 -13.55
C GLY A 12 10.98 -21.43 -13.94
N ASP A 13 10.34 -22.23 -13.09
CA ASP A 13 9.09 -22.90 -13.43
C ASP A 13 8.05 -21.88 -13.93
N ALA A 14 7.33 -22.25 -14.99
CA ALA A 14 6.29 -21.40 -15.55
C ALA A 14 5.15 -21.22 -14.53
N TRP A 15 4.69 -19.98 -14.35
CA TRP A 15 3.56 -19.64 -13.50
C TRP A 15 2.34 -20.50 -13.80
N THR A 16 1.81 -21.15 -12.77
CA THR A 16 0.56 -21.88 -12.85
C THR A 16 -0.63 -20.91 -12.83
N GLU A 17 -1.77 -21.38 -13.36
CA GLU A 17 -3.01 -20.59 -13.32
C GLU A 17 -3.51 -20.35 -11.87
N ALA A 18 -3.17 -21.24 -10.94
CA ALA A 18 -3.50 -21.05 -9.52
C ALA A 18 -2.68 -19.90 -8.91
N GLU A 19 -1.37 -19.87 -9.14
CA GLU A 19 -0.49 -18.79 -8.65
C GLU A 19 -0.88 -17.44 -9.25
N LYS A 20 -1.24 -17.40 -10.54
CA LYS A 20 -1.77 -16.20 -11.20
C LYS A 20 -3.08 -15.69 -10.56
N ALA A 21 -3.97 -16.62 -10.21
CA ALA A 21 -5.23 -16.29 -9.56
C ALA A 21 -5.00 -15.75 -8.13
N GLU A 22 -4.09 -16.37 -7.38
CA GLU A 22 -3.66 -15.88 -6.06
C GLU A 22 -3.04 -14.49 -6.16
N LEU A 23 -2.14 -14.26 -7.12
CA LEU A 23 -1.51 -12.96 -7.35
C LEU A 23 -2.55 -11.86 -7.63
N SER A 24 -3.55 -12.13 -8.46
CA SER A 24 -4.67 -11.21 -8.73
C SER A 24 -5.52 -10.91 -7.48
N GLN A 25 -5.72 -11.90 -6.60
CA GLN A 25 -6.43 -11.70 -5.35
C GLN A 25 -5.62 -10.82 -4.38
N TYR A 26 -4.31 -11.08 -4.26
CA TYR A 26 -3.42 -10.25 -3.46
C TYR A 26 -3.34 -8.81 -3.97
N TYR A 27 -3.28 -8.62 -5.29
CA TYR A 27 -3.35 -7.30 -5.91
C TYR A 27 -4.61 -6.55 -5.49
N THR A 28 -5.77 -7.19 -5.66
CA THR A 28 -7.08 -6.60 -5.30
C THR A 28 -7.15 -6.24 -3.82
N TYR A 29 -6.69 -7.14 -2.95
CA TYR A 29 -6.64 -6.88 -1.51
C TYR A 29 -5.76 -5.68 -1.17
N CYS A 30 -4.53 -5.61 -1.71
CA CYS A 30 -3.63 -4.50 -1.42
C CYS A 30 -4.18 -3.17 -1.94
N LEU A 31 -4.85 -3.18 -3.09
CA LEU A 31 -5.48 -1.99 -3.66
C LEU A 31 -6.62 -1.49 -2.77
N ASP A 32 -7.47 -2.39 -2.29
CA ASP A 32 -8.55 -2.05 -1.35
C ASP A 32 -7.98 -1.49 -0.04
N GLN A 33 -6.92 -2.08 0.50
CA GLN A 33 -6.29 -1.57 1.72
C GLN A 33 -5.62 -0.21 1.53
N HIS A 34 -4.93 0.00 0.39
CA HIS A 34 -4.36 1.30 0.03
C HIS A 34 -5.45 2.38 -0.05
N ASN A 35 -6.56 2.07 -0.71
CA ASN A 35 -7.71 3.00 -0.82
C ASN A 35 -8.35 3.26 0.54
N GLN A 36 -8.46 2.25 1.41
CA GLN A 36 -8.97 2.44 2.76
C GLN A 36 -8.09 3.40 3.58
N CYS A 37 -6.76 3.35 3.41
CA CYS A 37 -5.85 4.29 4.05
C CYS A 37 -6.13 5.74 3.59
N ILE A 38 -6.42 5.94 2.30
CA ILE A 38 -6.79 7.25 1.76
C ILE A 38 -8.08 7.75 2.41
N GLU A 39 -9.14 6.94 2.44
CA GLU A 39 -10.41 7.31 3.06
C GLU A 39 -10.23 7.66 4.55
N ASN A 40 -9.43 6.88 5.28
CA ASN A 40 -9.12 7.15 6.67
C ASN A 40 -8.37 8.49 6.84
N LEU A 41 -7.42 8.78 5.95
CA LEU A 41 -6.67 10.04 5.96
C LEU A 41 -7.56 11.25 5.67
N GLU A 42 -8.56 11.12 4.78
CA GLU A 42 -9.53 12.18 4.53
C GLU A 42 -10.37 12.47 5.77
N VAL A 43 -10.84 11.43 6.47
CA VAL A 43 -11.58 11.58 7.74
C VAL A 43 -10.70 12.25 8.81
N LEU A 44 -9.46 11.80 8.96
CA LEU A 44 -8.51 12.37 9.92
C LEU A 44 -8.17 13.82 9.58
N HIS A 45 -8.04 14.16 8.29
CA HIS A 45 -7.81 15.52 7.84
C HIS A 45 -8.98 16.44 8.20
N GLN A 46 -10.21 15.99 7.95
CA GLN A 46 -11.41 16.74 8.32
C GLN A 46 -11.46 16.99 9.84
N GLN A 47 -11.19 15.97 10.65
CA GLN A 47 -11.10 16.11 12.11
C GLN A 47 -9.98 17.09 12.52
N GLU A 48 -8.82 17.05 11.85
CA GLU A 48 -7.73 17.99 12.11
C GLU A 48 -8.17 19.45 11.86
N GLN A 49 -8.92 19.70 10.78
CA GLN A 49 -9.45 21.03 10.47
C GLN A 49 -10.43 21.51 11.54
N GLU A 50 -11.33 20.64 12.00
CA GLU A 50 -12.28 20.95 13.06
C GLU A 50 -11.57 21.30 14.38
N MET A 51 -10.54 20.53 14.75
CA MET A 51 -9.73 20.82 15.93
C MET A 51 -8.95 22.13 15.78
N LYS A 52 -8.38 22.43 14.61
CA LYS A 52 -7.69 23.71 14.36
C LYS A 52 -8.58 24.93 14.59
N LEU A 53 -9.88 24.84 14.29
CA LEU A 53 -10.84 25.93 14.55
C LEU A 53 -11.06 26.17 16.05
N LEU A 54 -10.91 25.14 16.88
CA LEU A 54 -11.10 25.22 18.33
C LEU A 54 -9.80 25.62 19.06
N LEU A 55 -8.64 25.49 18.42
CA LEU A 55 -7.31 25.74 18.99
C LEU A 55 -7.19 27.07 19.76
N PRO A 56 -7.69 28.22 19.26
CA PRO A 56 -7.59 29.50 19.98
C PRO A 56 -8.35 29.54 21.31
N GLN A 57 -9.39 28.72 21.46
CA GLN A 57 -10.21 28.63 22.68
C GLN A 57 -9.69 27.56 23.65
N LYS A 58 -8.76 26.72 23.19
CA LYS A 58 -8.23 25.55 23.87
C LYS A 58 -6.74 25.68 24.18
N GLU A 59 -6.20 26.87 24.04
CA GLU A 59 -4.79 27.15 24.31
C GLU A 59 -4.47 26.88 25.80
N GLY A 60 -3.54 25.94 26.05
CA GLY A 60 -3.19 25.48 27.40
C GLY A 60 -4.06 24.35 27.96
N ASP A 61 -5.09 23.91 27.24
CA ASP A 61 -5.88 22.71 27.58
C ASP A 61 -5.06 21.44 27.23
N LYS A 62 -4.52 20.78 28.25
CA LYS A 62 -3.67 19.59 28.08
C LYS A 62 -4.40 18.44 27.42
N GLU A 63 -5.67 18.22 27.77
CA GLU A 63 -6.46 17.12 27.22
C GLU A 63 -6.70 17.35 25.73
N PHE A 64 -6.98 18.60 25.33
CA PHE A 64 -7.12 18.96 23.93
C PHE A 64 -5.82 18.74 23.13
N VAL A 65 -4.67 19.13 23.69
CA VAL A 65 -3.36 18.93 23.04
C VAL A 65 -3.06 17.44 22.88
N GLU A 66 -3.31 16.62 23.91
CA GLU A 66 -3.13 15.18 23.84
C GLU A 66 -4.00 14.52 22.75
N GLN A 67 -5.27 14.92 22.63
CA GLN A 67 -6.16 14.44 21.56
C GLN A 67 -5.65 14.85 20.16
N TYR A 68 -5.15 16.08 20.04
CA TYR A 68 -4.62 16.59 18.77
C TYR A 68 -3.35 15.83 18.35
N ASP A 69 -2.46 15.54 19.30
CA ASP A 69 -1.26 14.73 19.06
C ASP A 69 -1.61 13.27 18.72
N GLU A 70 -2.63 12.68 19.39
CA GLU A 70 -3.11 11.34 19.06
C GLU A 70 -3.64 11.26 17.61
N LEU A 71 -4.41 12.27 17.18
CA LEU A 71 -4.92 12.36 15.80
C LEU A 71 -3.78 12.39 14.78
N ARG A 72 -2.74 13.20 15.03
CA ARG A 72 -1.55 13.27 14.16
C ARG A 72 -0.79 11.94 14.16
N GLY A 73 -0.73 11.26 15.31
CA GLY A 73 -0.18 9.93 15.44
C GLY A 73 -0.92 8.89 14.60
N LYS A 74 -2.26 8.94 14.58
CA LYS A 74 -3.09 8.08 13.71
C LYS A 74 -2.82 8.37 12.24
N ALA A 75 -2.85 9.64 11.83
CA ALA A 75 -2.57 10.02 10.44
C ALA A 75 -1.18 9.56 9.97
N THR A 76 -0.17 9.67 10.83
CA THR A 76 1.19 9.19 10.52
C THR A 76 1.20 7.68 10.27
N LYS A 77 0.44 6.90 11.03
CA LYS A 77 0.34 5.44 10.84
C LYS A 77 -0.37 5.08 9.53
N GLU A 78 -1.46 5.77 9.20
CA GLU A 78 -2.18 5.56 7.93
C GLU A 78 -1.30 5.90 6.72
N VAL A 79 -0.51 6.99 6.77
CA VAL A 79 0.45 7.32 5.69
C VAL A 79 1.52 6.25 5.55
N ALA A 80 2.07 5.75 6.66
CA ALA A 80 3.07 4.68 6.62
C ALA A 80 2.48 3.41 6.00
N LEU A 81 1.28 3.01 6.44
CA LEU A 81 0.59 1.84 5.92
C LEU A 81 0.21 1.97 4.44
N MET A 82 -0.23 3.15 4.01
CA MET A 82 -0.48 3.47 2.60
C MET A 82 0.79 3.28 1.76
N GLY A 83 1.94 3.74 2.26
CA GLY A 83 3.24 3.51 1.63
C GLY A 83 3.60 2.04 1.50
N ASP A 84 3.43 1.26 2.58
CA ASP A 84 3.69 -0.19 2.56
C ASP A 84 2.82 -0.92 1.52
N TYR A 85 1.54 -0.58 1.42
CA TYR A 85 0.67 -1.16 0.38
C TYR A 85 1.02 -0.70 -1.03
N PHE A 86 1.47 0.55 -1.20
CA PHE A 86 1.93 1.04 -2.50
C PHE A 86 3.18 0.27 -2.99
N ASP A 87 4.13 0.01 -2.09
CA ASP A 87 5.33 -0.77 -2.40
C ASP A 87 4.95 -2.22 -2.77
N LEU A 88 4.01 -2.84 -2.04
CA LEU A 88 3.48 -4.16 -2.36
C LEU A 88 2.76 -4.21 -3.69
N LEU A 89 1.91 -3.22 -3.99
CA LEU A 89 1.22 -3.11 -5.28
C LEU A 89 2.23 -3.03 -6.42
N SER A 90 3.25 -2.18 -6.29
CA SER A 90 4.30 -2.03 -7.30
C SER A 90 5.06 -3.35 -7.54
N PHE A 91 5.34 -4.10 -6.46
CA PHE A 91 5.94 -5.43 -6.57
C PHE A 91 5.02 -6.41 -7.31
N ILE A 92 3.74 -6.49 -6.90
CA ILE A 92 2.75 -7.40 -7.49
C ILE A 92 2.53 -7.08 -8.98
N GLU A 93 2.44 -5.81 -9.35
CA GLU A 93 2.32 -5.37 -10.74
C GLU A 93 3.50 -5.87 -11.59
N GLY A 94 4.72 -5.87 -11.04
CA GLY A 94 5.89 -6.44 -11.70
C GLY A 94 5.79 -7.96 -11.90
N GLU A 95 5.28 -8.70 -10.92
CA GLU A 95 5.06 -10.15 -11.05
C GLU A 95 3.90 -10.45 -12.03
N MET A 96 2.87 -9.61 -12.06
CA MET A 96 1.75 -9.72 -12.99
C MET A 96 2.19 -9.50 -14.45
N ASP A 97 3.06 -8.52 -14.70
CA ASP A 97 3.71 -8.31 -16.01
C ASP A 97 4.59 -9.52 -16.38
N ALA A 98 5.44 -9.98 -15.45
CA ALA A 98 6.33 -11.13 -15.69
C ALA A 98 5.59 -12.44 -16.02
N CYS A 99 4.37 -12.63 -15.51
CA CYS A 99 3.54 -13.80 -15.81
C CYS A 99 2.50 -13.58 -16.93
N GLY A 100 2.49 -12.39 -17.56
CA GLY A 100 1.61 -12.05 -18.68
C GLY A 100 0.14 -11.88 -18.31
N LEU A 101 -0.14 -11.50 -17.05
CA LEU A 101 -1.50 -11.16 -16.61
C LEU A 101 -1.93 -9.77 -17.05
N ILE A 102 -0.97 -8.86 -17.22
CA ILE A 102 -1.16 -7.49 -17.68
C ILE A 102 -0.05 -7.14 -18.66
N ASP A 103 -0.36 -6.34 -19.68
CA ASP A 103 0.60 -5.73 -20.59
C ASP A 103 0.53 -4.21 -20.33
N PHE A 104 1.56 -3.63 -19.73
CA PHE A 104 1.67 -2.19 -19.52
C PHE A 104 2.26 -1.45 -20.74
#